data_AF-A0A1B7Z619-F1
#
_entry.id   AF-A0A1B7Z619-F1
#
_cell.length_a   1.000
_cell.length_b   1.000
_cell.length_c   1.000
_cell.angle_alpha   90.00
_cell.angle_beta   90.00
_cell.angle_gamma   90.00
#
_symmetry.space_group_name_H-M   'P 1'
#
loop_
_entity.id
_entity.type
_entity.pdbx_description
1 polymer ?
#
loop_
_entity_poly.entity_id
_entity_poly.type
_entity_poly.pdbx_seq_one_letter_code
_entity_poly.pdbx_strand_id
1 'polypeptide(L)' 'MKFDLTKVEFDQDDLNTLHDVIFNALDKEDLTNEQIMEYWNMFPEHIKLDALKWGVSDTPTRDKIYVWLQENCC' A
#
# COMPACT_ATOMS: atom_id res chain seq x y z
N MET A 1 18.72 8.96 11.53
CA MET A 1 18.02 7.74 11.96
C MET A 1 17.24 7.26 10.74
N LYS A 2 17.54 6.08 10.19
CA LYS A 2 16.74 5.54 9.08
C LYS A 2 15.47 4.95 9.70
N PHE A 3 14.30 5.45 9.30
CA PHE A 3 13.03 4.84 9.70
C PHE A 3 12.88 3.51 8.97
N ASP A 4 12.57 2.46 9.72
CA ASP A 4 12.25 1.17 9.14
C ASP A 4 10.78 1.17 8.73
N LEU A 5 10.52 1.48 7.46
CA LEU A 5 9.17 1.60 6.91
C LEU A 5 8.45 0.25 6.75
N THR A 6 9.12 -0.87 7.06
CA THR A 6 8.50 -2.19 7.07
C THR A 6 7.80 -2.52 8.40
N LYS A 7 8.03 -1.70 9.44
CA LYS A 7 7.45 -1.85 10.79
C LYS A 7 6.31 -0.87 11.07
N VAL A 8 5.69 -0.35 10.03
CA VAL A 8 4.52 0.51 10.16
C VAL A 8 3.36 -0.35 10.63
N GLU A 9 2.74 0.03 11.74
CA GLU A 9 1.50 -0.57 12.21
C GLU A 9 0.33 0.18 11.55
N PHE A 10 -0.39 -0.52 10.69
CA PHE A 10 -1.64 -0.04 10.10
C PHE A 10 -2.82 -0.54 10.92
N ASP A 11 -3.85 0.30 11.04
CA ASP A 11 -5.13 -0.16 11.55
C ASP A 11 -5.93 -0.91 10.45
N GLN A 12 -7.11 -1.42 10.80
CA GLN A 12 -7.90 -2.18 9.85
C GLN A 12 -8.45 -1.31 8.70
N ASP A 13 -8.67 -0.02 8.90
CA ASP A 13 -9.20 0.88 7.86
C ASP A 13 -8.11 1.19 6.83
N ASP A 14 -6.87 1.37 7.28
CA ASP A 14 -5.69 1.47 6.42
C ASP A 14 -5.50 0.19 5.60
N LEU A 15 -5.61 -0.99 6.24
CA LEU A 15 -5.49 -2.28 5.56
C LEU A 15 -6.60 -2.51 4.55
N ASN A 16 -7.85 -2.15 4.87
CA ASN A 16 -8.97 -2.21 3.93
C ASN A 16 -8.73 -1.29 2.73
N THR A 17 -8.18 -0.10 2.95
CA THR A 17 -7.85 0.83 1.87
C THR A 17 -6.76 0.27 0.96
N LEU A 18 -5.71 -0.30 1.54
CA LEU A 18 -4.65 -0.95 0.77
C LEU A 18 -5.19 -2.14 -0.02
N HIS A 19 -6.04 -2.98 0.61
CA HIS A 19 -6.74 -4.08 -0.03
C HIS A 19 -7.53 -3.61 -1.25
N ASP A 20 -8.37 -2.58 -1.11
CA ASP A 20 -9.17 -2.03 -2.20
C ASP A 20 -8.29 -1.59 -3.39
N VAL A 21 -7.19 -0.90 -3.13
CA VAL A 21 -6.29 -0.45 -4.20
C VAL A 21 -5.58 -1.62 -4.86
N ILE A 22 -5.17 -2.64 -4.10
CA ILE A 22 -4.55 -3.85 -4.64
C ILE A 22 -5.54 -4.64 -5.48
N PHE A 23 -6.78 -4.80 -5.03
CA PHE A 23 -7.85 -5.43 -5.79
C PHE A 23 -8.09 -4.68 -7.10
N ASN A 24 -8.29 -3.36 -7.05
CA ASN A 24 -8.50 -2.57 -8.27
C ASN A 24 -7.31 -2.63 -9.25
N ALA A 25 -6.09 -2.74 -8.74
CA ALA A 25 -4.88 -2.80 -9.54
C ALA A 25 -4.59 -4.22 -10.08
N LEU A 26 -4.88 -5.28 -9.36
CA LEU A 26 -4.39 -6.64 -9.69
C LEU A 26 -5.47 -7.71 -9.74
N ASP A 27 -6.74 -7.35 -9.52
CA ASP A 27 -7.88 -8.26 -9.45
C ASP A 27 -7.71 -9.36 -8.38
N LYS A 28 -7.11 -8.99 -7.22
CA LYS A 28 -6.85 -9.89 -6.08
C LYS A 28 -7.82 -9.60 -4.93
N GLU A 29 -8.90 -10.37 -4.87
CA GLU A 29 -10.00 -10.17 -3.91
C GLU A 29 -9.73 -10.73 -2.50
N ASP A 30 -9.14 -11.92 -2.38
CA ASP A 30 -9.04 -12.63 -1.09
C ASP A 30 -7.63 -12.53 -0.48
N LEU A 31 -7.22 -11.33 -0.05
CA LEU A 31 -5.93 -11.12 0.61
C LEU A 31 -6.08 -11.03 2.14
N THR A 32 -5.22 -11.75 2.86
CA THR A 32 -5.08 -11.58 4.31
C THR A 32 -4.30 -10.30 4.65
N ASN A 33 -4.39 -9.84 5.90
CA ASN A 33 -3.62 -8.70 6.37
C ASN A 33 -2.11 -8.89 6.16
N GLU A 34 -1.59 -10.11 6.35
CA GLU A 34 -0.18 -10.42 6.10
C GLU A 34 0.18 -10.25 4.61
N GLN A 35 -0.67 -10.71 3.71
CA GLN A 35 -0.45 -10.57 2.26
C GLN A 35 -0.55 -9.10 1.81
N ILE A 36 -1.45 -8.31 2.40
CA ILE A 36 -1.51 -6.86 2.16
C ILE A 36 -0.18 -6.21 2.59
N MET A 37 0.37 -6.62 3.73
CA MET A 37 1.66 -6.12 4.21
C MET A 37 2.84 -6.56 3.34
N GLU A 38 2.77 -7.70 2.66
CA GLU A 38 3.76 -8.09 1.65
C GLU A 38 3.80 -7.08 0.49
N TYR A 39 2.64 -6.66 -0.03
CA TYR A 39 2.58 -5.58 -1.04
C TYR A 39 3.10 -4.26 -0.51
N TRP A 40 2.72 -3.89 0.72
CA TRP A 40 3.26 -2.70 1.37
C TRP A 40 4.78 -2.74 1.35
N ASN A 41 5.38 -3.87 1.74
CA ASN A 41 6.83 -4.02 1.81
C ASN A 41 7.52 -3.92 0.44
N MET A 42 6.83 -4.24 -0.66
CA MET A 42 7.34 -4.07 -2.02
C MET A 42 7.39 -2.61 -2.48
N PHE A 43 6.56 -1.71 -1.92
CA PHE A 43 6.53 -0.33 -2.39
C PHE A 43 7.87 0.40 -2.18
N PRO A 44 8.24 1.28 -3.12
CA PRO A 44 9.42 2.11 -2.99
C PRO A 44 9.25 3.12 -1.84
N GLU A 45 10.38 3.52 -1.25
CA GLU A 45 10.43 4.36 -0.05
C GLU A 45 9.61 5.66 -0.19
N HIS A 46 9.62 6.30 -1.36
CA HIS A 46 8.90 7.55 -1.58
C HIS A 46 7.37 7.39 -1.51
N ILE A 47 6.81 6.29 -2.02
CA ILE A 47 5.36 6.01 -1.93
C ILE A 47 4.98 5.75 -0.47
N LYS A 48 5.80 4.98 0.26
CA LYS A 48 5.60 4.72 1.68
C LYS A 48 5.62 6.00 2.51
N LEU A 49 6.56 6.91 2.22
CA LEU A 49 6.66 8.20 2.89
C LEU A 49 5.47 9.11 2.60
N ASP A 50 4.97 9.13 1.37
CA ASP A 50 3.75 9.87 1.02
C ASP A 50 2.53 9.32 1.77
N ALA A 51 2.38 7.99 1.82
CA ALA A 51 1.32 7.34 2.57
C ALA A 51 1.38 7.62 4.07
N LEU A 52 2.57 7.65 4.67
CA LEU A 52 2.72 8.02 6.09
C LEU A 52 2.44 9.50 6.36
N LYS A 53 2.65 10.37 5.38
CA LYS A 53 2.44 11.81 5.52
C LYS A 53 0.96 12.19 5.34
N TRP A 54 0.28 11.54 4.40
CA TRP A 54 -1.06 11.94 3.97
C TRP A 54 -2.15 10.90 4.28
N GLY A 55 -1.76 9.68 4.63
CA GLY A 55 -2.65 8.53 4.78
C GLY A 55 -2.72 7.68 3.50
N VAL A 56 -2.94 6.37 3.65
CA VAL A 56 -3.17 5.46 2.51
C VAL A 56 -4.50 5.73 1.82
N SER A 57 -5.43 6.43 2.46
CA SER A 57 -6.73 6.84 1.92
C SER A 57 -6.68 8.13 1.09
N ASP A 58 -5.58 8.89 1.16
CA ASP A 58 -5.37 10.07 0.33
C ASP A 58 -5.38 9.71 -1.16
N THR A 59 -6.13 10.47 -1.97
CA THR A 59 -6.34 10.15 -3.39
C THR A 59 -5.03 10.12 -4.18
N PRO A 60 -4.15 11.15 -4.11
CA PRO A 60 -2.82 11.10 -4.70
C PRO A 60 -1.96 9.91 -4.25
N THR A 61 -2.02 9.50 -2.98
CA THR A 61 -1.30 8.33 -2.48
C THR A 61 -1.83 7.04 -3.12
N ARG A 62 -3.16 6.87 -3.16
CA ARG A 62 -3.81 5.70 -3.78
C ARG A 62 -3.46 5.58 -5.26
N ASP A 63 -3.50 6.69 -5.99
CA ASP A 63 -3.15 6.72 -7.42
C ASP A 63 -1.70 6.27 -7.65
N LYS A 64 -0.75 6.72 -6.80
CA LYS A 64 0.65 6.29 -6.89
C LYS A 64 0.82 4.80 -6.60
N ILE A 65 0.13 4.29 -5.58
CA ILE A 65 0.14 2.87 -5.23
C ILE A 65 -0.42 2.05 -6.41
N TYR A 66 -1.57 2.46 -6.96
CA TYR A 66 -2.22 1.81 -8.09
C TYR A 66 -1.30 1.72 -9.31
N VAL A 67 -0.72 2.85 -9.72
CA VAL A 67 0.18 2.92 -10.89
C VAL A 67 1.39 2.01 -10.68
N TRP A 68 2.00 2.05 -9.50
CA TRP A 68 3.16 1.21 -9.22
C TRP A 68 2.81 -0.28 -9.28
N LEU A 69 1.66 -0.69 -8.73
CA LEU A 69 1.20 -2.07 -8.78
C LEU A 69 0.98 -2.55 -10.23
N GLN A 70 0.31 -1.73 -11.06
CA GLN A 70 0.10 -2.02 -12.47
C GLN A 70 1.42 -2.18 -13.25
N GLU A 71 2.42 -1.35 -12.95
CA GLU A 71 3.69 -1.36 -13.66
C GLU A 71 4.66 -2.48 -13.20
N ASN A 72 4.51 -3.00 -11.98
CA ASN A 72 5.51 -3.89 -11.36
C ASN A 72 4.97 -5.27 -10.97
N CYS A 73 3.65 -5.43 -10.88
CA CYS A 73 3.00 -6.64 -10.35
C CYS A 73 1.94 -7.24 -11.27
N CYS A 74 1.67 -6.63 -12.44
CA CYS A 74 0.71 -7.11 -13.44
C CYS A 74 1.35 -8.06 -14.47
#